data_AF-A0AAD8NNP6-F1
#
_entry.id   AF-A0AAD8NNP6-F1
#
_cell.length_a   1.000
_cell.length_b   1.000
_cell.length_c   1.000
_cell.angle_alpha   90.00
_cell.angle_beta   90.00
_cell.angle_gamma   90.00
#
_symmetry.space_group_name_H-M   'P 1'
#
loop_
_entity.id
_entity.type
_entity.pdbx_description
1 polymer ?
#
loop_
_entity_poly.entity_id
_entity_poly.type
_entity_poly.pdbx_seq_one_letter_code
_entity_poly.pdbx_strand_id
1 'polypeptide(L)'
;MFNTEFNEIAENPSLDLYPSHLQTQINELNAWIYSGINNGVYKCGFSKKQGPYEEAAKQLYEALDKCKEIFRKQRYLCGNSLTEADVRLFVTLIRFDEVYAVHFKCNKKLLREYPNLFNYTKDLFQIPGMSSTVNMEHIKKHYYGSHPSINPFGIIPLGPNIDYLSPHDRDRFAS
;
A
#
# COMPACT_ATOMS: atom_id res chain seq x y z
N MET A 1 15.00 -13.14 5.44
CA MET A 1 14.85 -14.61 5.42
C MET A 1 14.37 -15.09 4.05
N PHE A 2 13.10 -14.91 3.65
CA PHE A 2 12.60 -15.46 2.37
C PHE A 2 13.31 -14.95 1.10
N ASN A 3 13.93 -13.76 1.14
CA ASN A 3 14.69 -13.20 0.01
C ASN A 3 16.01 -13.96 -0.30
N THR A 4 16.57 -14.68 0.67
CA THR A 4 17.95 -15.19 0.59
C THR A 4 18.10 -16.63 1.05
N GLU A 5 17.50 -16.98 2.19
CA GLU A 5 17.80 -18.23 2.91
C GLU A 5 17.25 -19.49 2.22
N PHE A 6 16.36 -19.34 1.24
CA PHE A 6 15.70 -20.45 0.54
C PHE A 6 16.05 -20.50 -0.96
N ASN A 7 17.06 -19.75 -1.41
CA ASN A 7 17.41 -19.67 -2.84
C ASN A 7 17.81 -21.01 -3.45
N GLU A 8 18.28 -21.98 -2.66
CA GLU A 8 18.62 -23.32 -3.17
C GLU A 8 17.39 -24.13 -3.63
N ILE A 9 16.18 -23.78 -3.15
CA ILE A 9 14.94 -24.50 -3.46
C ILE A 9 13.84 -23.61 -4.05
N ALA A 10 14.11 -22.31 -4.23
CA ALA A 10 13.14 -21.37 -4.76
C ALA A 10 12.96 -21.54 -6.28
N GLU A 11 11.74 -21.33 -6.78
CA GLU A 11 11.47 -21.31 -8.23
C GLU A 11 12.13 -20.11 -8.93
N ASN A 12 12.29 -18.98 -8.21
CA ASN A 12 12.88 -17.74 -8.73
C ASN A 12 14.06 -17.28 -7.85
N PRO A 13 15.18 -18.03 -7.81
CA PRO A 13 16.28 -17.77 -6.88
C PRO A 13 17.09 -16.52 -7.22
N SER A 14 16.92 -15.97 -8.43
CA SER A 14 17.54 -14.72 -8.86
C SER A 14 16.75 -13.47 -8.50
N LEU A 15 15.52 -13.62 -7.97
CA LEU A 15 14.72 -12.48 -7.53
C LEU A 15 15.28 -11.95 -6.21
N ASP A 16 15.89 -10.76 -6.24
CA ASP A 16 16.40 -10.08 -5.07
C ASP A 16 15.64 -8.77 -4.83
N LEU A 17 14.77 -8.78 -3.82
CA LEU A 17 13.98 -7.64 -3.38
C LEU A 17 14.73 -6.77 -2.35
N TYR A 18 15.92 -7.19 -1.91
CA TYR A 18 16.76 -6.47 -0.93
C TYR A 18 18.26 -6.44 -1.33
N PRO A 19 18.58 -5.98 -2.56
CA PRO A 19 19.94 -6.05 -3.08
C PRO A 19 20.87 -5.10 -2.33
N SER A 20 22.12 -5.53 -2.12
CA SER A 20 23.13 -4.85 -1.28
C SER A 20 23.30 -3.36 -1.58
N HIS A 21 23.30 -2.98 -2.87
CA HIS A 21 23.48 -1.60 -3.31
C HIS A 21 22.27 -0.68 -3.04
N LEU A 22 21.10 -1.22 -2.68
CA LEU A 22 19.89 -0.46 -2.34
C LEU A 22 19.50 -0.54 -0.86
N GLN A 23 20.18 -1.34 -0.04
CA GLN A 23 19.74 -1.64 1.34
C GLN A 23 19.54 -0.40 2.20
N THR A 24 20.46 0.58 2.15
CA THR A 24 20.33 1.83 2.90
C THR A 24 19.07 2.59 2.49
N GLN A 25 18.84 2.76 1.19
CA GLN A 25 17.66 3.44 0.66
C GLN A 25 16.37 2.70 1.01
N ILE A 26 16.36 1.37 0.89
CA ILE A 26 15.22 0.51 1.25
C ILE A 26 14.88 0.68 2.73
N ASN A 27 15.88 0.66 3.63
CA ASN A 27 15.65 0.81 5.06
C ASN A 27 15.08 2.18 5.44
N GLU A 28 15.57 3.25 4.83
CA GLU A 28 15.04 4.61 5.02
C GLU A 28 13.60 4.73 4.54
N LEU A 29 13.31 4.21 3.33
CA LEU A 29 11.96 4.19 2.78
C LEU A 29 11.02 3.37 3.66
N ASN A 30 11.44 2.19 4.09
CA ASN A 30 10.67 1.30 4.95
C ASN A 30 10.32 1.94 6.29
N ALA A 31 11.26 2.63 6.93
CA ALA A 31 11.01 3.33 8.18
C ALA A 31 9.96 4.45 8.00
N TRP A 32 10.11 5.23 6.93
CA TRP A 32 9.17 6.30 6.60
C TRP A 32 7.77 5.77 6.22
N ILE A 33 7.70 4.79 5.31
CA ILE A 33 6.45 4.16 4.87
C ILE A 33 5.74 3.51 6.05
N TYR A 34 6.47 2.82 6.93
CA TYR A 34 5.87 2.23 8.12
C TYR A 34 5.24 3.29 9.02
N SER A 35 6.00 4.32 9.41
CA SER A 35 5.51 5.33 10.36
C SER A 35 4.39 6.21 9.80
N GLY A 36 4.53 6.63 8.54
CA GLY A 36 3.65 7.58 7.88
C GLY A 36 2.44 6.95 7.18
N ILE A 37 2.58 5.73 6.63
CA ILE A 37 1.54 5.12 5.78
C ILE A 37 1.02 3.83 6.41
N ASN A 38 1.86 2.79 6.55
CA ASN A 38 1.38 1.47 6.99
C ASN A 38 0.74 1.54 8.37
N ASN A 39 1.40 2.18 9.33
CA ASN A 39 0.84 2.40 10.66
C ASN A 39 0.00 3.70 10.72
N GLY A 40 0.19 4.62 9.77
CA GLY A 40 -0.54 5.89 9.69
C GLY A 40 -2.06 5.70 9.58
N VAL A 41 -2.50 4.77 8.73
CA VAL A 41 -3.94 4.44 8.59
C VAL A 41 -4.54 3.88 9.88
N TYR A 42 -3.79 3.08 10.64
CA TYR A 42 -4.24 2.55 11.93
C TYR A 42 -4.29 3.62 13.02
N LYS A 43 -3.31 4.53 13.05
CA LYS A 43 -3.35 5.71 13.92
C LYS A 43 -4.60 6.55 13.66
N CYS A 44 -5.01 6.72 12.41
CA CYS A 44 -6.28 7.37 12.07
C CYS A 44 -7.47 6.57 12.60
N GLY A 45 -7.58 5.29 12.23
CA GLY A 45 -8.75 4.47 12.50
C GLY A 45 -9.01 4.18 13.98
N PHE A 46 -7.96 4.05 14.78
CA PHE A 46 -8.05 3.77 16.20
C PHE A 46 -7.98 5.01 17.10
N SER A 47 -7.90 6.21 16.51
CA SER A 47 -7.96 7.44 17.28
C SER A 47 -9.31 7.59 17.99
N LYS A 48 -9.26 7.82 19.31
CA LYS A 48 -10.44 8.03 20.17
C LYS A 48 -10.76 9.50 20.43
N LYS A 49 -9.94 10.41 19.89
CA LYS A 49 -10.05 11.86 20.08
C LYS A 49 -9.76 12.57 18.76
N GLN A 50 -10.39 13.72 18.56
CA GLN A 50 -10.30 14.49 17.32
C GLN A 50 -8.86 14.96 17.02
N GLY A 51 -8.17 15.59 17.98
CA GLY A 51 -6.81 16.09 17.76
C GLY A 51 -5.79 15.02 17.32
N PRO A 52 -5.68 13.87 18.02
CA PRO A 52 -4.84 12.77 17.57
C PRO A 52 -5.21 12.20 16.19
N TYR A 53 -6.51 12.16 15.85
CA TYR A 53 -6.96 11.77 14.52
C TYR A 53 -6.48 12.76 13.46
N GLU A 54 -6.65 14.06 13.70
CA GLU A 54 -6.25 15.12 12.75
C GLU A 54 -4.74 15.11 12.49
N GLU A 55 -3.93 14.94 13.53
CA GLU A 55 -2.49 14.82 13.40
C GLU A 55 -2.08 13.57 12.60
N ALA A 56 -2.67 12.42 12.91
CA ALA A 56 -2.41 11.18 12.18
C ALA A 56 -2.83 11.28 10.72
N ALA A 57 -4.00 11.86 10.45
CA ALA A 57 -4.51 12.07 9.09
C ALA A 57 -3.59 13.03 8.32
N LYS A 58 -3.17 14.14 8.93
CA LYS A 58 -2.24 15.09 8.30
C LYS A 58 -0.93 14.39 7.89
N GLN A 59 -0.29 13.66 8.80
CA GLN A 59 0.94 12.92 8.53
C GLN A 59 0.77 11.87 7.42
N LEU A 60 -0.35 11.12 7.44
CA LEU A 60 -0.67 10.13 6.41
C LEU A 60 -0.75 10.78 5.02
N TYR A 61 -1.49 11.88 4.91
CA TYR A 61 -1.70 12.53 3.63
C TYR A 61 -0.44 13.24 3.12
N GLU A 62 0.38 13.82 3.99
CA GLU A 62 1.72 14.33 3.63
C GLU A 62 2.62 13.20 3.09
N ALA A 63 2.55 12.01 3.69
CA ALA A 63 3.30 10.85 3.21
C ALA A 63 2.79 10.34 1.84
N LEU A 64 1.47 10.25 1.64
CA LEU A 64 0.88 9.89 0.34
C LEU A 64 1.21 10.92 -0.75
N ASP A 65 1.25 12.22 -0.41
CA ASP A 65 1.68 13.26 -1.34
C ASP A 65 3.16 13.14 -1.71
N LYS A 66 4.03 12.73 -0.78
CA LYS A 66 5.43 12.40 -1.10
C LYS A 66 5.53 11.19 -2.03
N CYS A 67 4.74 10.13 -1.81
CA CYS A 67 4.67 9.00 -2.77
C CYS A 67 4.25 9.47 -4.17
N LYS A 68 3.25 10.36 -4.27
CA LYS A 68 2.81 10.94 -5.55
C LYS A 68 3.96 11.64 -6.29
N GLU A 69 4.81 12.38 -5.58
CA GLU A 69 5.98 13.05 -6.20
C GLU A 69 7.08 12.06 -6.63
N ILE A 70 7.30 10.99 -5.85
CA ILE A 70 8.22 9.90 -6.23
C ILE A 70 7.71 9.23 -7.51
N PHE A 71 6.47 8.73 -7.51
CA PHE A 71 5.92 7.98 -8.64
C PHE A 71 5.64 8.84 -9.88
N ARG A 72 5.74 10.17 -9.79
CA ARG A 72 5.78 11.02 -10.99
C ARG A 72 7.06 10.81 -11.80
N LYS A 73 8.17 10.42 -11.17
CA LYS A 73 9.52 10.45 -11.76
C LYS A 73 10.12 9.07 -12.06
N GLN A 74 9.67 8.04 -11.37
CA GLN A 74 10.27 6.70 -11.38
C GLN A 74 9.20 5.61 -11.22
N ARG A 75 9.49 4.39 -11.67
CA ARG A 75 8.53 3.26 -11.68
C ARG A 75 8.22 2.74 -10.28
N TYR A 76 9.24 2.57 -9.43
CA TYR A 76 9.17 2.00 -8.09
C TYR A 76 9.80 2.94 -7.06
N LEU A 77 9.79 2.58 -5.77
CA LEU A 77 10.35 3.42 -4.71
C LEU A 77 11.87 3.62 -4.81
N CYS A 78 12.59 2.60 -5.30
CA CYS A 78 14.04 2.62 -5.52
C CYS A 78 14.42 2.76 -7.01
N GLY A 79 13.74 3.64 -7.74
CA GLY A 79 13.98 3.87 -9.17
C GLY A 79 13.20 2.90 -10.06
N ASN A 80 13.90 2.12 -10.87
CA ASN A 80 13.30 1.17 -11.83
C ASN A 80 13.34 -0.29 -11.35
N SER A 81 13.87 -0.56 -10.16
CA SER A 81 13.91 -1.90 -9.55
C SER A 81 12.79 -2.07 -8.54
N LEU A 82 12.06 -3.18 -8.65
CA LEU A 82 11.10 -3.62 -7.62
C LEU A 82 11.88 -4.08 -6.38
N THR A 83 11.49 -3.61 -5.20
CA THR A 83 12.12 -3.96 -3.92
C THR A 83 11.09 -4.35 -2.87
N GLU A 84 11.54 -4.83 -1.71
CA GLU A 84 10.66 -5.13 -0.58
C GLU A 84 9.91 -3.89 -0.07
N ALA A 85 10.46 -2.68 -0.27
CA ALA A 85 9.78 -1.45 0.10
C ALA A 85 8.47 -1.28 -0.68
N ASP A 86 8.46 -1.70 -1.94
CA ASP A 86 7.27 -1.64 -2.80
C ASP A 86 6.19 -2.61 -2.33
N VAL A 87 6.60 -3.83 -1.97
CA VAL A 87 5.71 -4.85 -1.40
C VAL A 87 5.08 -4.32 -0.10
N ARG A 88 5.88 -3.70 0.77
CA ARG A 88 5.42 -3.14 2.06
C ARG A 88 4.47 -1.95 1.89
N LEU A 89 4.66 -1.12 0.86
CA LEU A 89 3.72 -0.05 0.55
C LEU A 89 2.44 -0.60 -0.06
N PHE A 90 2.55 -1.50 -1.04
CA PHE A 90 1.43 -2.09 -1.78
C PHE A 90 0.35 -2.67 -0.88
N VAL A 91 0.74 -3.41 0.16
CA VAL A 91 -0.24 -4.03 1.06
C VAL A 91 -1.14 -3.00 1.76
N THR A 92 -0.67 -1.77 1.99
CA THR A 92 -1.53 -0.70 2.50
C THR A 92 -2.35 -0.06 1.38
N LEU A 93 -1.74 0.22 0.22
CA LEU A 93 -2.46 0.89 -0.87
C LEU A 93 -3.63 0.06 -1.40
N ILE A 94 -3.46 -1.23 -1.62
CA ILE A 94 -4.52 -2.10 -2.17
C ILE A 94 -5.77 -2.17 -1.28
N ARG A 95 -5.64 -1.84 0.02
CA ARG A 95 -6.73 -1.82 1.01
C ARG A 95 -7.33 -0.42 1.21
N PHE A 96 -6.73 0.62 0.65
CA PHE A 96 -7.00 2.00 1.03
C PHE A 96 -8.44 2.43 0.74
N ASP A 97 -8.85 2.34 -0.51
CA ASP A 97 -10.20 2.78 -0.92
C ASP A 97 -11.30 1.81 -0.49
N GLU A 98 -10.98 0.53 -0.34
CA GLU A 98 -11.92 -0.54 0.05
C GLU A 98 -12.18 -0.58 1.57
N VAL A 99 -11.23 -0.12 2.37
CA VAL A 99 -11.29 -0.18 3.83
C VAL A 99 -10.95 1.17 4.45
N TYR A 100 -9.70 1.62 4.33
CA TYR A 100 -9.17 2.68 5.19
C TYR A 100 -9.87 4.02 4.99
N ALA A 101 -10.30 4.32 3.77
CA ALA A 101 -11.05 5.53 3.46
C ALA A 101 -12.31 5.66 4.33
N VAL A 102 -13.10 4.60 4.44
CA VAL A 102 -14.36 4.62 5.21
C VAL A 102 -14.12 4.17 6.65
N HIS A 103 -13.63 2.94 6.85
CA HIS A 103 -13.52 2.30 8.15
C HIS A 103 -12.58 3.07 9.10
N PHE A 104 -11.45 3.54 8.57
CA PHE A 104 -10.45 4.30 9.34
C PHE A 104 -10.55 5.82 9.14
N LYS A 105 -11.59 6.28 8.43
CA LYS A 105 -11.83 7.70 8.13
C LYS A 105 -10.66 8.36 7.39
N CYS A 106 -9.85 7.60 6.67
CA CYS A 106 -8.77 8.14 5.84
C CYS A 106 -9.35 8.70 4.52
N ASN A 107 -10.28 9.66 4.58
CA ASN A 107 -11.13 10.07 3.45
C ASN A 107 -10.88 11.49 2.89
N LYS A 108 -9.81 12.18 3.28
CA LYS A 108 -9.45 13.49 2.69
C LYS A 108 -9.24 13.39 1.16
N LYS A 109 -8.68 12.29 0.67
CA LYS A 109 -8.50 12.00 -0.75
C LYS A 109 -8.31 10.51 -0.97
N LEU A 110 -9.07 9.93 -1.89
CA LEU A 110 -9.00 8.51 -2.23
C LEU A 110 -7.73 8.19 -3.02
N LEU A 111 -7.26 6.95 -2.92
CA LEU A 111 -6.10 6.45 -3.64
C LEU A 111 -6.24 6.65 -5.15
N ARG A 112 -7.41 6.34 -5.71
CA ARG A 112 -7.71 6.51 -7.14
C ARG A 112 -7.65 7.96 -7.64
N GLU A 113 -7.69 8.94 -6.73
CA GLU A 113 -7.56 10.37 -7.07
C GLU A 113 -6.08 10.81 -7.12
N TYR A 114 -5.12 9.91 -6.89
CA TYR A 114 -3.70 10.10 -7.10
C TYR A 114 -3.24 9.30 -8.34
N PRO A 115 -3.23 9.88 -9.56
CA PRO A 115 -3.03 9.11 -10.79
C PRO A 115 -1.76 8.22 -10.77
N ASN A 116 -0.61 8.79 -10.40
CA ASN A 116 0.64 8.04 -10.37
C ASN A 116 0.68 6.96 -9.27
N LEU A 117 0.05 7.21 -8.12
CA LEU A 117 0.01 6.27 -6.99
C LEU A 117 -0.99 5.14 -7.23
N PHE A 118 -2.12 5.47 -7.86
CA PHE A 118 -3.11 4.49 -8.28
C PHE A 118 -2.54 3.58 -9.38
N ASN A 119 -1.90 4.18 -10.39
CA ASN A 119 -1.21 3.44 -11.44
C ASN A 119 -0.05 2.58 -10.90
N TYR A 120 0.72 3.09 -9.94
CA TYR A 120 1.71 2.28 -9.22
C TYR A 120 1.06 1.07 -8.52
N THR A 121 -0.07 1.27 -7.84
CA THR A 121 -0.79 0.17 -7.17
C THR A 121 -1.27 -0.89 -8.17
N LYS A 122 -1.79 -0.46 -9.32
CA LYS A 122 -2.21 -1.36 -10.41
C LYS A 122 -1.05 -2.12 -11.03
N ASP A 123 0.08 -1.46 -11.28
CA ASP A 123 1.32 -2.09 -11.79
C ASP A 123 1.74 -3.24 -10.87
N LEU A 124 1.83 -3.00 -9.55
CA LEU A 124 2.15 -4.07 -8.61
C LEU A 124 1.08 -5.17 -8.59
N PHE A 125 -0.21 -4.83 -8.60
CA PHE A 125 -1.30 -5.80 -8.61
C PHE A 125 -1.24 -6.74 -9.84
N GLN A 126 -0.75 -6.24 -10.97
CA GLN A 126 -0.65 -6.96 -12.25
C GLN A 126 0.66 -7.76 -12.40
N ILE A 127 1.60 -7.67 -11.45
CA ILE A 127 2.77 -8.56 -11.42
C ILE A 127 2.28 -10.02 -11.34
N PRO A 128 2.82 -10.95 -12.16
CA PRO A 128 2.44 -12.35 -12.12
C PRO A 128 2.44 -12.94 -10.71
N GLY A 129 1.30 -13.51 -10.30
CA GLY A 129 1.09 -14.08 -8.97
C GLY A 129 0.65 -13.09 -7.88
N MET A 130 0.79 -11.77 -8.06
CA MET A 130 0.43 -10.80 -7.03
C MET A 130 -1.08 -10.73 -6.80
N SER A 131 -1.88 -10.64 -7.87
CA SER A 131 -3.34 -10.55 -7.78
C SER A 131 -3.97 -11.73 -7.04
N SER A 132 -3.43 -12.95 -7.19
CA SER A 132 -3.89 -14.14 -6.46
C SER A 132 -3.67 -14.07 -4.95
N THR A 133 -2.80 -13.19 -4.46
CA THR A 133 -2.59 -12.98 -3.02
C THR A 133 -3.63 -12.05 -2.39
N VAL A 134 -4.44 -11.37 -3.19
CA VAL A 134 -5.38 -10.34 -2.73
C VAL A 134 -6.81 -10.88 -2.77
N ASN A 135 -7.30 -11.28 -1.60
CA ASN A 135 -8.72 -11.60 -1.42
C ASN A 135 -9.45 -10.40 -0.79
N MET A 136 -10.10 -9.59 -1.63
CA MET A 136 -10.76 -8.36 -1.18
C MET A 136 -11.98 -8.63 -0.29
N GLU A 137 -12.68 -9.74 -0.51
CA GLU A 137 -13.78 -10.16 0.34
C GLU A 137 -13.29 -10.45 1.77
N HIS A 138 -12.21 -11.21 1.91
CA HIS A 138 -11.59 -11.51 3.21
C HIS A 138 -11.11 -10.24 3.90
N ILE A 139 -10.47 -9.32 3.14
CA ILE A 139 -10.02 -8.04 3.66
C ILE A 139 -11.20 -7.25 4.24
N LYS A 140 -12.27 -7.05 3.47
CA LYS A 140 -13.45 -6.28 3.92
C LYS A 140 -14.14 -6.95 5.11
N LYS A 141 -14.38 -8.27 5.03
CA LYS A 141 -14.99 -9.04 6.13
C LYS A 141 -14.20 -8.90 7.43
N HIS A 142 -12.87 -8.97 7.36
CA HIS A 142 -12.03 -8.79 8.53
C HIS A 142 -12.17 -7.38 9.13
N TYR A 143 -11.92 -6.32 8.35
CA TYR A 143 -11.89 -4.98 8.93
C TYR A 143 -13.26 -4.52 9.44
N TYR A 144 -14.32 -4.72 8.65
CA TYR A 144 -15.65 -4.25 9.03
C TYR A 144 -16.30 -5.16 10.07
N GLY A 145 -15.99 -6.46 10.10
CA GLY A 145 -16.59 -7.43 11.02
C GLY A 145 -15.83 -7.64 12.34
N SER A 146 -14.50 -7.48 12.37
CA SER A 146 -13.67 -7.76 13.55
C SER A 146 -13.40 -6.55 14.44
N HIS A 147 -13.88 -5.35 14.09
CA HIS A 147 -13.67 -4.12 14.86
C HIS A 147 -14.98 -3.52 15.40
N PRO A 148 -15.67 -4.17 16.36
CA PRO A 148 -16.95 -3.70 16.88
C PRO A 148 -16.86 -2.34 17.60
N SER A 149 -15.66 -1.94 18.05
CA SER A 149 -15.42 -0.61 18.62
C SER A 149 -15.45 0.53 17.59
N ILE A 150 -15.30 0.21 16.30
CA ILE A 150 -15.35 1.18 15.19
C ILE A 150 -16.65 1.01 14.41
N ASN A 151 -17.05 -0.24 14.13
CA ASN A 151 -18.25 -0.60 13.37
C ASN A 151 -19.11 -1.59 14.16
N PRO A 152 -19.96 -1.12 15.10
CA PRO A 152 -20.69 -1.98 16.03
C PRO A 152 -21.62 -3.00 15.36
N PHE A 153 -22.18 -2.65 14.20
CA PHE A 153 -23.14 -3.50 13.48
C PHE A 153 -22.47 -4.46 12.49
N GLY A 154 -21.16 -4.37 12.30
CA GLY A 154 -20.44 -5.26 11.38
C GLY A 154 -20.85 -5.13 9.90
N ILE A 155 -21.55 -4.06 9.52
CA ILE A 155 -22.02 -3.86 8.15
C ILE A 155 -20.82 -3.64 7.23
N ILE A 156 -20.78 -4.40 6.13
CA ILE A 156 -19.71 -4.33 5.13
C ILE A 156 -20.19 -3.46 3.96
N PRO A 157 -19.52 -2.33 3.65
CA PRO A 157 -19.86 -1.52 2.49
C PRO A 157 -19.71 -2.27 1.16
N LEU A 158 -20.63 -2.01 0.23
CA LEU A 158 -20.66 -2.68 -1.09
C LEU A 158 -19.45 -2.31 -1.96
N GLY A 159 -19.15 -1.02 -2.09
CA GLY A 159 -18.12 -0.52 -3.00
C GLY A 159 -16.75 -0.36 -2.32
N PRO A 160 -15.80 0.26 -3.04
CA PRO A 160 -15.89 0.75 -4.41
C PRO A 160 -15.76 -0.27 -5.54
N ASN A 161 -15.32 -1.51 -5.26
CA ASN A 161 -15.09 -2.57 -6.28
C ASN A 161 -14.17 -2.10 -7.40
N ILE A 162 -12.99 -1.62 -7.01
CA ILE A 162 -12.02 -1.05 -7.96
C ILE A 162 -11.47 -2.14 -8.88
N ASP A 163 -11.46 -1.83 -10.19
CA ASP A 163 -10.77 -2.64 -11.19
C ASP A 163 -9.26 -2.32 -11.21
N TYR A 164 -8.50 -3.09 -10.44
CA TYR A 164 -7.03 -3.02 -10.40
C TYR A 164 -6.35 -3.72 -11.60
N LEU A 165 -7.10 -4.41 -12.47
CA LEU A 165 -6.59 -4.98 -13.73
C LEU A 165 -6.63 -3.98 -14.89
N SER A 166 -7.28 -2.83 -14.70
CA SER A 166 -7.27 -1.77 -15.71
C SER A 166 -5.85 -1.29 -16.06
N PRO A 167 -5.59 -0.87 -17.31
CA PRO A 167 -4.25 -0.41 -17.73
C PRO A 167 -3.69 0.69 -16.84
N HIS A 168 -2.39 0.64 -16.54
CA HIS A 168 -1.75 1.51 -15.54
C HIS A 168 -0.70 2.47 -16.06
N ASP A 169 -0.36 2.52 -17.35
CA ASP A 169 0.61 3.47 -17.95
C ASP A 169 2.05 3.50 -17.40
N ARG A 170 2.41 2.63 -16.45
CA ARG A 170 3.72 2.65 -15.76
C ARG A 170 4.87 2.16 -16.62
N ASP A 171 4.60 1.46 -17.73
CA ASP A 171 5.64 1.05 -18.67
C ASP A 171 6.33 2.22 -19.36
N ARG A 172 5.78 3.44 -19.27
CA ARG A 172 6.48 4.66 -19.73
C ARG A 172 7.81 4.96 -19.02
N PHE A 173 8.07 4.29 -17.90
CA PHE A 173 9.33 4.37 -17.14
C PHE A 173 10.31 3.23 -17.47
N ALA A 174 9.92 2.29 -18.34
CA ALA A 174 10.81 1.26 -18.86
C ALA A 174 11.72 1.87 -19.93
N SER A 175 12.76 2.56 -19.48
CA SER A 175 13.91 2.98 -20.28
C SER A 175 15.15 2.25 -19.79
#